data_AF-G5JCP7-F1
#
_entry.id   AF-G5JCP7-F1
#
_cell.length_a   1.000
_cell.length_b   1.000
_cell.length_c   1.000
_cell.angle_alpha   90.00
_cell.angle_beta   90.00
_cell.angle_gamma   90.00
#
_symmetry.space_group_name_H-M   'P 1'
#
loop_
_entity.id
_entity.type
_entity.pdbx_description
1 polymer ?
#
loop_
_entity_poly.entity_id
_entity_poly.type
_entity_poly.pdbx_seq_one_letter_code
_entity_poly.pdbx_strand_id
1 'polypeptide(L)'
;SNASEKLAKVKLASLIYDLISERQLAEQEVARILTIDVSQVTDLKNGRLSGFSKEKLLGFLVALGQNIEIMVSPKPETLSSGTIKVVRQPCA
;
A
#
# COMPACT_ATOMS: atom_id res chain seq x y z
N SER A 1 -7.55 -14.99 4.23
CA SER A 1 -7.50 -13.89 3.23
C SER A 1 -7.75 -14.46 1.86
N ASN A 2 -8.74 -13.92 1.16
CA ASN A 2 -9.01 -14.28 -0.24
C ASN A 2 -7.87 -13.75 -1.16
N ALA A 3 -7.77 -14.28 -2.38
CA ALA A 3 -6.69 -13.92 -3.30
C ALA A 3 -6.69 -12.41 -3.65
N SER A 4 -7.88 -11.83 -3.81
CA SER A 4 -8.09 -10.40 -4.11
C SER A 4 -7.55 -9.48 -3.01
N GLU A 5 -7.79 -9.80 -1.74
CA GLU A 5 -7.27 -9.04 -0.60
C GLU A 5 -5.74 -9.11 -0.49
N LYS A 6 -5.16 -10.30 -0.72
CA LYS A 6 -3.70 -10.47 -0.72
C LYS A 6 -3.07 -9.63 -1.83
N LEU A 7 -3.64 -9.65 -3.03
CA LEU A 7 -3.17 -8.86 -4.15
C LEU A 7 -3.29 -7.35 -3.86
N ALA A 8 -4.40 -6.90 -3.29
CA ALA A 8 -4.58 -5.51 -2.90
C ALA A 8 -3.52 -5.06 -1.87
N LYS A 9 -3.24 -5.89 -0.87
CA LYS A 9 -2.21 -5.64 0.14
C LYS A 9 -0.81 -5.49 -0.48
N VAL A 10 -0.46 -6.40 -1.40
CA VAL A 10 0.80 -6.34 -2.15
C VAL A 10 0.88 -5.07 -2.99
N LYS A 11 -0.19 -4.69 -3.68
CA LYS A 11 -0.23 -3.44 -4.46
C LYS A 11 -0.04 -2.20 -3.60
N LEU A 12 -0.70 -2.11 -2.44
CA LEU A 12 -0.50 -1.00 -1.50
C LEU A 12 0.96 -0.91 -1.04
N ALA A 13 1.57 -2.05 -0.67
CA ALA A 13 2.98 -2.08 -0.29
C ALA A 13 3.92 -1.68 -1.43
N SER A 14 3.64 -2.11 -2.66
CA SER A 14 4.41 -1.70 -3.84
C SER A 14 4.36 -0.18 -4.04
N LEU A 15 3.18 0.43 -3.92
CA LEU A 15 3.06 1.89 -4.05
C LEU A 15 3.86 2.64 -2.98
N ILE A 16 3.87 2.12 -1.74
CA ILE A 16 4.67 2.70 -0.66
C ILE A 16 6.16 2.58 -0.98
N TYR A 17 6.61 1.42 -1.48
CA TYR A 17 7.99 1.22 -1.90
C TYR A 17 8.39 2.18 -3.03
N ASP A 18 7.53 2.35 -4.04
CA ASP A 18 7.78 3.24 -5.16
C ASP A 18 7.94 4.68 -4.68
N LEU A 19 7.05 5.15 -3.79
CA LEU A 19 7.11 6.51 -3.23
C LEU A 19 8.36 6.74 -2.36
N ILE A 20 8.76 5.75 -1.57
CA ILE A 20 10.01 5.80 -0.79
C ILE A 20 11.21 5.91 -1.72
N SER A 21 11.22 5.12 -2.79
CA SER A 21 12.32 5.04 -3.75
C SER A 21 12.43 6.30 -4.61
N GLU A 22 11.30 6.83 -5.10
CA GLU A 22 11.22 8.10 -5.84
C GLU A 22 11.76 9.28 -5.03
N ARG A 23 11.52 9.28 -3.71
CA ARG A 23 12.00 10.31 -2.78
C ARG A 23 13.42 10.06 -2.24
N GLN A 24 14.03 8.93 -2.60
CA GLN A 24 15.37 8.52 -2.14
C GLN A 24 15.53 8.57 -0.61
N LEU A 25 14.48 8.18 0.12
CA LEU A 25 14.49 8.24 1.58
C LEU A 25 15.35 7.11 2.19
N ALA A 26 16.21 7.49 3.14
CA ALA A 26 16.94 6.52 3.96
C ALA A 26 15.98 5.75 4.88
N GLU A 27 16.34 4.52 5.27
CA GLU A 27 15.45 3.65 6.06
C GLU A 27 15.07 4.25 7.42
N GLN A 28 16.01 4.97 8.05
CA GLN A 28 15.78 5.68 9.31
C GLN A 28 14.77 6.83 9.14
N GLU A 29 14.81 7.52 8.00
CA GLU A 29 13.87 8.60 7.73
C GLU A 29 12.46 8.05 7.47
N VAL A 30 12.36 6.96 6.70
CA VAL A 30 11.09 6.24 6.50
C VAL A 30 10.52 5.75 7.84
N ALA A 31 11.35 5.18 8.70
CA ALA A 31 10.93 4.74 10.04
C ALA A 31 10.32 5.88 10.86
N ARG A 32 10.91 7.08 10.79
CA ARG A 32 10.38 8.28 11.47
C ARG A 32 9.08 8.77 10.85
N ILE A 33 9.01 8.89 9.52
CA ILE A 33 7.80 9.34 8.81
C ILE A 33 6.63 8.38 9.07
N LEU A 34 6.88 7.08 8.98
CA LEU A 34 5.85 6.05 9.13
C LEU A 34 5.58 5.65 10.60
N THR A 35 6.37 6.19 11.55
CA THR A 35 6.31 5.85 12.99
C THR A 35 6.39 4.33 13.23
N ILE A 36 7.42 3.70 12.67
CA ILE A 36 7.71 2.26 12.79
C ILE A 36 9.20 2.02 13.03
N ASP A 37 9.55 0.80 13.42
CA ASP A 37 10.96 0.39 13.56
C ASP A 37 11.65 0.25 12.20
N VAL A 38 12.97 0.46 12.17
CA VAL A 38 13.80 0.29 10.95
C VAL A 38 13.69 -1.15 10.40
N SER A 39 13.59 -2.16 11.26
CA SER A 39 13.37 -3.56 10.83
C SER A 39 12.04 -3.74 10.08
N GLN A 40 10.99 -3.03 10.50
CA GLN A 40 9.70 -3.02 9.81
C GLN A 40 9.80 -2.33 8.44
N VAL A 41 10.63 -1.29 8.30
CA VAL A 41 10.91 -0.68 6.99
C VAL A 41 11.55 -1.69 6.05
N THR A 42 12.54 -2.44 6.52
CA THR A 42 13.19 -3.50 5.72
C THR A 42 12.20 -4.61 5.33
N ASP A 43 11.31 -5.02 6.25
CA ASP A 43 10.26 -5.99 5.95
C ASP A 43 9.29 -5.49 4.88
N LEU A 44 8.86 -4.23 4.98
CA LEU A 44 7.98 -3.58 4.02
C LEU A 44 8.62 -3.54 2.62
N LYS A 45 9.89 -3.11 2.52
CA LYS A 45 10.63 -3.04 1.25
C LYS A 45 10.85 -4.41 0.61
N ASN A 46 10.98 -5.47 1.41
CA ASN A 46 11.14 -6.85 0.94
C ASN A 46 9.82 -7.59 0.70
N GLY A 47 8.67 -6.92 0.83
CA GLY A 47 7.36 -7.55 0.65
C GLY A 47 6.98 -8.55 1.76
N ARG A 48 7.64 -8.50 2.92
CA ARG A 48 7.27 -9.30 4.10
C ARG A 48 6.10 -8.65 4.83
N LEU A 49 4.90 -8.83 4.27
CA LEU A 49 3.70 -8.09 4.69
C LEU A 49 2.90 -8.76 5.82
N SER A 50 3.37 -9.85 6.43
CA SER A 50 2.61 -10.58 7.47
C SER A 50 2.26 -9.71 8.68
N GLY A 51 3.19 -8.83 9.10
CA GLY A 51 3.02 -7.92 10.25
C GLY A 51 2.27 -6.61 9.98
N PHE A 52 1.82 -6.36 8.76
CA PHE A 52 1.15 -5.10 8.39
C PHE A 52 -0.32 -5.34 8.13
N SER A 53 -1.23 -4.54 8.71
CA SER A 53 -2.64 -4.58 8.31
C SER A 53 -2.87 -3.74 7.05
N LYS A 54 -4.04 -3.85 6.41
CA LYS A 54 -4.39 -3.01 5.25
C LYS A 54 -4.51 -1.55 5.69
N GLU A 55 -5.10 -1.34 6.86
CA GLU A 55 -5.30 -0.04 7.50
C GLU A 55 -3.94 0.64 7.77
N LYS A 56 -2.94 -0.13 8.22
CA LYS A 56 -1.58 0.39 8.41
C LYS A 56 -0.94 0.83 7.09
N LEU A 57 -1.10 0.05 6.02
CA LEU A 57 -0.58 0.41 4.69
C LEU A 57 -1.29 1.66 4.12
N LEU A 58 -2.60 1.79 4.30
CA LEU A 58 -3.33 3.00 3.93
C LEU A 58 -2.81 4.21 4.72
N GLY A 59 -2.59 4.06 6.03
CA GLY A 59 -1.99 5.10 6.85
C GLY A 59 -0.60 5.54 6.37
N PHE A 60 0.23 4.60 5.90
CA PHE A 60 1.55 4.92 5.34
C PHE A 60 1.47 5.74 4.05
N LEU A 61 0.51 5.44 3.17
CA LEU A 61 0.29 6.25 1.97
C LEU A 61 -0.10 7.68 2.33
N VAL A 62 -0.98 7.87 3.32
CA VAL A 62 -1.34 9.21 3.84
C VAL A 62 -0.13 9.92 4.45
N ALA A 63 0.68 9.23 5.27
CA ALA A 63 1.89 9.79 5.86
C ALA A 63 2.93 10.21 4.80
N LEU A 64 2.95 9.53 3.65
CA LEU A 64 3.76 9.89 2.49
C LEU A 64 3.09 10.97 1.60
N GLY A 65 2.02 11.60 2.08
CA GLY A 65 1.33 12.69 1.40
C GLY A 65 0.51 12.25 0.19
N GLN A 66 0.02 11.01 0.17
CA GLN A 66 -0.94 10.55 -0.83
C GLN A 66 -2.36 10.74 -0.34
N ASN A 67 -3.24 11.18 -1.23
CA ASN A 67 -4.67 11.14 -1.02
C ASN A 67 -5.21 9.76 -1.40
N ILE A 68 -6.16 9.25 -0.62
CA ILE A 68 -6.77 7.93 -0.86
C ILE A 68 -8.25 8.12 -1.11
N GLU A 69 -8.70 7.65 -2.27
CA GLU A 69 -10.12 7.56 -2.62
C GLU A 69 -10.52 6.09 -2.72
N ILE A 70 -11.64 5.73 -2.08
CA ILE A 70 -12.20 4.38 -2.14
C ILE A 70 -13.49 4.44 -2.95
N MET A 71 -13.44 3.88 -4.16
CA MET A 71 -14.61 3.77 -5.03
C MET A 71 -15.26 2.39 -4.90
N VAL A 72 -16.58 2.38 -4.64
CA VAL A 72 -17.39 1.16 -4.57
C VAL A 72 -18.38 1.17 -5.74
N SER A 73 -18.37 0.10 -6.53
CA SER A 73 -19.26 -0.07 -7.69
C SER A 73 -19.73 -1.52 -7.81
N PRO A 74 -20.87 -1.79 -8.46
CA PRO A 74 -21.32 -3.15 -8.74
C PRO A 74 -20.27 -3.93 -9.53
N LYS A 75 -20.13 -5.23 -9.26
CA LYS A 75 -19.31 -6.10 -10.11
C LYS A 75 -19.92 -6.17 -11.52
N PRO A 76 -19.10 -6.31 -12.58
CA PRO A 76 -19.59 -6.72 -13.89
C PRO A 76 -20.40 -8.03 -13.79
N GLU A 77 -21.42 -8.17 -14.62
CA GLU A 77 -22.24 -9.39 -14.66
C GLU A 77 -21.40 -10.64 -14.97
N THR A 78 -20.31 -10.46 -15.72
CA THR A 78 -19.37 -11.52 -16.13
C THR A 78 -18.50 -12.07 -15.00
N LEU A 79 -18.43 -11.42 -13.82
CA LEU A 79 -17.64 -11.90 -12.69
C LEU A 79 -18.53 -12.60 -11.66
N SER A 80 -18.03 -13.67 -11.03
CA SER A 80 -18.76 -14.37 -9.96
C SER A 80 -18.74 -13.63 -8.62
N SER A 81 -17.78 -12.74 -8.39
CA SER A 81 -17.66 -11.94 -7.16
C SER A 81 -16.98 -10.58 -7.40
N GLY A 82 -17.06 -9.68 -6.42
CA GLY A 82 -16.40 -8.37 -6.47
C GLY A 82 -14.87 -8.46 -6.40
N THR A 83 -14.18 -7.39 -6.81
CA THR A 83 -12.72 -7.32 -6.79
C THR A 83 -12.23 -6.05 -6.11
N ILE A 84 -11.03 -6.11 -5.53
CA ILE A 84 -10.34 -4.93 -5.01
C ILE A 84 -9.29 -4.54 -6.03
N LYS A 85 -9.34 -3.29 -6.50
CA LYS A 85 -8.35 -2.72 -7.41
C LYS A 85 -7.69 -1.53 -6.70
N VAL A 86 -6.37 -1.53 -6.74
CA VAL A 86 -5.54 -0.40 -6.29
C VAL A 86 -4.90 0.16 -7.55
N VAL A 87 -5.16 1.43 -7.84
CA VAL A 87 -4.67 2.14 -9.03
C VAL A 87 -4.03 3.43 -8.55
N ARG A 88 -2.80 3.68 -8.97
CA ARG A 88 -2.15 4.99 -8.75
C ARG A 88 -2.63 5.93 -9.84
N GLN A 89 -3.22 7.04 -9.45
CA GLN A 89 -3.54 8.10 -10.40
C GLN A 89 -2.25 8.86 -10.74
N PRO A 90 -1.89 9.01 -12.03
CA PRO A 90 -0.77 9.85 -12.42
C PRO A 90 -1.09 11.31 -12.10
N CYS A 91 -0.08 12.07 -11.61
CA CYS A 91 -0.20 13.52 -11.54
C CYS A 91 -0.38 14.06 -12.97
N ALA A 92 -1.41 14.88 -13.17
CA ALA A 92 -1.59 15.66 -14.38
C ALA A 92 -0.61 16.84 -14.42
#